data_AF-A0A7J2SGS5-F1
#
_entry.id   AF-A0A7J2SGS5-F1
#
_cell.length_a   1.000
_cell.length_b   1.000
_cell.length_c   1.000
_cell.angle_alpha   90.00
_cell.angle_beta   90.00
_cell.angle_gamma   90.00
#
_symmetry.space_group_name_H-M   'P 1'
#
loop_
_entity.id
_entity.type
_entity.pdbx_description
1 polymer ?
#
loop_
_entity_poly.entity_id
_entity_poly.type
_entity_poly.pdbx_seq_one_letter_code
_entity_poly.pdbx_strand_id
1 'polypeptide(L)'
;MPLLILHQEGIDMLHQLIELVREKNIFRWNKKKIEIKLIATILYYAGISLRKTSKFLRDFEKFSHEALRQWYHKFAQLFTNSRKYRHCIAIDEQRQRLEMNGIMFGLQ
;
A
#
# COMPACT_ATOMS: atom_id res chain seq x y z
N MET A 1 -7.85 -30.12 8.54
CA MET A 1 -8.41 -29.96 7.18
C MET A 1 -8.88 -28.54 6.81
N PRO A 2 -9.18 -27.57 7.71
CA PRO A 2 -9.53 -26.21 7.28
C PRO A 2 -8.32 -25.30 6.97
N LEU A 3 -7.17 -25.51 7.63
CA LEU A 3 -5.98 -24.67 7.44
C LEU A 3 -5.39 -24.74 6.02
N LEU A 4 -5.43 -25.92 5.38
CA LEU A 4 -4.91 -26.13 4.03
C LEU A 4 -5.74 -25.40 2.97
N ILE A 5 -7.05 -25.30 3.15
CA ILE A 5 -7.96 -24.62 2.23
C ILE A 5 -7.74 -23.10 2.31
N LEU A 6 -7.68 -22.54 3.53
CA LEU A 6 -7.36 -21.11 3.74
C LEU A 6 -5.97 -20.73 3.21
N HIS A 7 -5.00 -21.63 3.35
CA HIS A 7 -3.65 -21.42 2.81
C HIS A 7 -3.65 -21.39 1.27
N GLN A 8 -4.40 -22.28 0.63
CA GLN A 8 -4.51 -22.33 -0.83
C GLN A 8 -5.23 -21.09 -1.38
N GLU A 9 -6.35 -20.70 -0.77
CA GLU A 9 -7.10 -19.50 -1.18
C GLU A 9 -6.29 -18.21 -1.03
N GLY A 10 -5.50 -18.09 0.05
CA GLY A 10 -4.62 -16.95 0.28
C GLY A 10 -3.53 -16.83 -0.79
N ILE A 11 -2.94 -17.96 -1.20
CA ILE A 11 -1.92 -17.99 -2.26
C ILE A 11 -2.53 -17.63 -3.61
N ASP A 12 -3.71 -18.16 -3.92
CA ASP A 12 -4.38 -17.92 -5.19
C ASP A 12 -4.80 -16.45 -5.34
N MET A 13 -5.28 -15.82 -4.27
CA MET A 13 -5.56 -14.37 -4.27
C MET A 13 -4.30 -13.53 -4.54
N LEU A 14 -3.16 -13.90 -3.95
CA LEU A 14 -1.92 -13.15 -4.10
C LEU A 14 -1.37 -13.27 -5.52
N HIS A 15 -1.49 -14.44 -6.15
CA HIS A 15 -1.18 -14.64 -7.56
C HIS A 15 -2.07 -13.79 -8.48
N GLN A 16 -3.38 -13.77 -8.25
CA GLN A 16 -4.30 -12.94 -9.04
C GLN A 16 -3.94 -11.45 -8.96
N LEU A 17 -3.57 -10.98 -7.76
CA LEU A 17 -3.14 -9.60 -7.56
C LEU A 17 -1.82 -9.29 -8.28
N ILE A 18 -0.86 -10.22 -8.26
CA ILE A 18 0.40 -10.08 -9.00
C ILE A 18 0.13 -9.93 -10.50
N GLU A 19 -0.73 -10.77 -11.05
CA GLU A 19 -1.06 -10.74 -12.48
C GLU A 19 -1.77 -9.43 -12.87
N LEU A 20 -2.73 -8.97 -12.06
CA LEU A 20 -3.39 -7.67 -12.30
C LEU A 20 -2.39 -6.50 -12.28
N VAL A 21 -1.45 -6.51 -11.34
CA VAL A 21 -0.43 -5.45 -11.21
C VAL A 21 0.55 -5.47 -12.39
N ARG A 22 0.86 -6.67 -12.91
CA ARG A 22 1.67 -6.86 -14.13
C ARG A 22 0.93 -6.35 -15.36
N GLU A 23 -0.32 -6.76 -15.56
CA GLU A 23 -1.16 -6.36 -16.69
C GLU A 23 -1.33 -4.84 -16.74
N LYS A 24 -1.60 -4.20 -15.60
CA LYS A 24 -1.74 -2.74 -15.48
C LYS A 24 -0.40 -1.99 -15.49
N ASN A 25 0.73 -2.69 -15.53
CA ASN A 25 2.09 -2.14 -15.56
C ASN A 25 2.33 -1.04 -14.49
N ILE A 26 1.80 -1.27 -13.29
CA ILE A 26 1.87 -0.32 -12.17
C ILE A 26 3.32 -0.08 -11.75
N PHE A 27 4.13 -1.14 -11.75
CA PHE A 27 5.54 -1.09 -11.40
C PHE A 27 6.42 -1.21 -12.64
N ARG A 28 6.54 -0.13 -13.42
CA ARG A 28 7.38 -0.11 -14.63
C ARG A 28 8.83 -0.56 -14.44
N TRP A 29 9.44 -0.30 -13.28
CA TRP A 29 10.85 -0.63 -13.01
C TRP A 29 11.00 -1.88 -12.16
N ASN A 30 11.45 -2.98 -12.75
CA ASN A 30 11.59 -4.30 -12.10
C ASN A 30 12.95 -4.53 -11.42
N LYS A 31 13.62 -3.47 -10.93
CA LYS A 31 14.86 -3.60 -10.12
C LYS A 31 14.66 -4.42 -8.84
N LYS A 32 13.43 -4.50 -8.35
CA LYS A 32 13.01 -5.20 -7.13
C LYS A 32 11.89 -6.16 -7.47
N LYS A 33 11.86 -7.31 -6.80
CA LYS A 33 10.86 -8.36 -7.04
C LYS A 33 9.45 -7.81 -6.84
N ILE A 34 8.52 -8.14 -7.73
CA ILE A 34 7.16 -7.59 -7.69
C ILE A 34 6.40 -8.08 -6.45
N GLU A 35 6.68 -9.30 -6.03
CA GLU A 35 6.15 -9.95 -4.83
C GLU A 35 6.54 -9.14 -3.59
N ILE A 36 7.81 -8.73 -3.48
CA ILE A 36 8.28 -7.90 -2.37
C ILE A 36 7.61 -6.53 -2.39
N LYS A 37 7.47 -5.90 -3.55
CA LYS A 37 6.76 -4.61 -3.66
C LYS A 37 5.31 -4.75 -3.20
N LEU A 38 4.62 -5.82 -3.60
CA LEU A 38 3.23 -6.03 -3.24
C LEU A 38 3.07 -6.33 -1.76
N ILE A 39 3.85 -7.25 -1.20
CA ILE A 39 3.84 -7.55 0.23
C ILE A 39 4.13 -6.29 1.04
N ALA A 40 5.17 -5.52 0.68
CA ALA A 40 5.48 -4.28 1.37
C ALA A 40 4.33 -3.27 1.31
N THR A 41 3.67 -3.17 0.15
CA THR A 41 2.53 -2.27 -0.08
C THR A 41 1.30 -2.69 0.75
N ILE A 42 1.01 -3.99 0.81
CA ILE A 42 -0.08 -4.57 1.62
C ILE A 42 0.19 -4.34 3.11
N LEU A 43 1.43 -4.57 3.57
CA LEU A 43 1.82 -4.32 4.97
C LEU A 43 1.65 -2.85 5.35
N TYR A 44 2.01 -1.92 4.45
CA TYR A 44 1.78 -0.49 4.69
C TYR A 44 0.29 -0.14 4.69
N TYR A 45 -0.49 -0.70 3.76
CA TYR A 45 -1.95 -0.54 3.73
C TYR A 45 -2.62 -1.06 5.00
N ALA A 46 -2.11 -2.15 5.59
CA ALA A 46 -2.55 -2.69 6.88
C ALA A 46 -2.17 -1.81 8.09
N GLY A 47 -1.52 -0.65 7.88
CA GLY A 47 -1.19 0.31 8.93
C GLY A 47 0.22 0.20 9.52
N ILE A 48 1.07 -0.67 8.97
CA ILE A 48 2.47 -0.75 9.41
C ILE A 48 3.25 0.44 8.85
N SER A 49 4.02 1.14 9.67
CA SER A 49 4.78 2.31 9.20
C SER A 49 5.82 1.93 8.14
N LEU A 50 6.07 2.83 7.19
CA LEU A 50 7.01 2.61 6.07
C LEU A 50 8.39 2.12 6.54
N ARG A 51 8.91 2.72 7.64
CA ARG A 51 10.20 2.36 8.23
C ARG A 51 10.18 0.96 8.84
N LYS A 52 9.09 0.58 9.53
CA LYS A 52 8.92 -0.77 10.09
C LYS A 52 8.83 -1.81 8.99
N THR A 53 8.07 -1.55 7.93
CA THR A 53 7.94 -2.45 6.78
C THR A 53 9.28 -2.67 6.06
N SER A 54 10.02 -1.59 5.78
CA SER A 54 11.36 -1.66 5.20
C SER A 54 12.34 -2.45 6.09
N LYS A 55 12.26 -2.29 7.42
CA LYS A 55 13.07 -3.06 8.36
C LYS A 55 12.67 -4.54 8.40
N PHE A 56 11.37 -4.84 8.37
CA PHE A 56 10.83 -6.19 8.42
C PHE A 56 11.21 -7.02 7.18
N LEU A 57 11.17 -6.41 6.00
CA LEU A 57 11.49 -7.10 4.73
C LEU A 57 12.98 -7.05 4.36
N ARG A 58 13.82 -6.46 5.21
CA ARG A 58 15.24 -6.21 4.92
C ARG A 58 16.03 -7.48 4.60
N ASP A 59 15.68 -8.59 5.25
CA ASP A 59 16.38 -9.87 5.11
C ASP A 59 16.01 -10.58 3.79
N PHE A 60 14.84 -10.27 3.22
CA PHE A 60 14.43 -10.76 1.90
C PHE A 60 14.96 -9.87 0.79
N GLU A 61 14.79 -8.55 0.93
CA GLU A 61 15.27 -7.58 -0.03
C GLU A 61 15.38 -6.17 0.58
N LYS A 62 16.55 -5.54 0.43
CA LYS A 62 16.79 -4.18 0.91
C LYS A 62 16.15 -3.13 -0.01
N PHE A 63 15.37 -2.22 0.57
CA PHE A 63 14.81 -1.02 -0.07
C PHE A 63 14.59 0.09 0.96
N SER A 64 14.56 1.35 0.51
CA SER A 64 14.31 2.51 1.39
C SER A 64 12.81 2.70 1.67
N HIS A 65 12.48 3.34 2.79
CA HIS A 65 11.10 3.69 3.12
C HIS A 65 10.47 4.63 2.08
N GLU A 66 11.27 5.48 1.41
CA GLU A 66 10.79 6.33 0.31
C GLU A 66 10.46 5.52 -0.95
N ALA A 67 11.23 4.46 -1.25
CA ALA A 67 10.90 3.56 -2.36
C ALA A 67 9.53 2.89 -2.12
N LEU A 68 9.27 2.44 -0.89
CA LEU A 68 7.97 1.89 -0.50
C LEU A 68 6.84 2.92 -0.63
N ARG A 69 7.06 4.15 -0.20
CA ARG A 69 6.07 5.24 -0.36
C ARG A 69 5.70 5.44 -1.84
N GLN A 70 6.70 5.47 -2.73
CA GLN A 70 6.47 5.58 -4.16
C GLN A 70 5.72 4.37 -4.72
N TRP A 71 6.04 3.15 -4.27
CA TRP A 71 5.30 1.95 -4.68
C TRP A 71 3.84 2.01 -4.25
N TYR A 72 3.57 2.40 -3.01
CA TYR A 72 2.21 2.57 -2.51
C TYR A 72 1.43 3.61 -3.31
N HIS A 73 2.01 4.77 -3.60
CA HIS A 73 1.31 5.79 -4.39
C HIS A 73 0.95 5.31 -5.80
N LYS A 74 1.81 4.51 -6.45
CA LYS A 74 1.48 3.90 -7.75
C LYS A 74 0.39 2.84 -7.61
N PHE A 75 0.49 2.00 -6.59
CA PHE A 75 -0.49 0.96 -6.33
C PHE A 75 -1.87 1.52 -5.96
N ALA A 76 -1.93 2.59 -5.17
CA ALA A 76 -3.17 3.25 -4.78
C ALA A 76 -3.98 3.77 -5.99
N GLN A 77 -3.33 4.06 -7.12
CA GLN A 77 -4.00 4.44 -8.36
C GLN A 77 -4.95 3.34 -8.88
N LEU A 78 -4.73 2.07 -8.53
CA LEU A 78 -5.65 0.98 -8.86
C LEU A 78 -7.02 1.14 -8.20
N PHE A 79 -7.07 1.76 -7.01
CA PHE A 79 -8.31 1.95 -6.24
C PHE A 79 -8.86 3.36 -6.35
N THR A 80 -8.19 4.25 -7.08
CA THR A 80 -8.68 5.61 -7.29
C THR A 80 -9.88 5.56 -8.22
N ASN A 81 -11.07 5.59 -7.63
CA ASN A 81 -12.32 5.67 -8.37
C ASN A 81 -12.41 7.00 -9.16
N SER A 82 -13.06 6.95 -10.31
CA SER A 82 -13.44 8.16 -11.04
C SER A 82 -14.36 9.03 -10.18
N ARG A 83 -14.16 10.35 -10.24
CA ARG A 83 -15.04 11.30 -9.53
C ARG A 83 -16.43 11.20 -10.14
N LYS A 84 -17.38 10.69 -9.37
CA LYS A 84 -18.81 10.68 -9.72
C LYS A 84 -19.50 11.88 -9.09
N TYR A 85 -20.46 12.48 -9.80
CA TYR A 85 -21.33 13.51 -9.25
C TYR A 85 -22.09 12.96 -8.05
N ARG A 86 -22.17 13.74 -6.97
CA ARG A 86 -22.96 13.42 -5.77
C ARG A 86 -23.85 14.60 -5.44
N HIS A 87 -25.14 14.34 -5.24
CA HIS A 87 -26.11 15.34 -4.84
C HIS A 87 -25.87 15.84 -3.40
N CYS A 88 -25.34 14.97 -2.53
CA CYS A 88 -24.95 15.29 -1.17
C CYS A 88 -23.57 14.69 -0.85
N ILE A 89 -22.78 15.39 -0.03
CA ILE A 89 -21.45 14.95 0.43
C ILE A 89 -21.45 15.04 1.96
N ALA A 90 -21.31 13.91 2.64
CA ALA A 90 -21.03 13.91 4.07
C ALA A 90 -19.55 14.24 4.29
N ILE A 91 -19.28 15.22 5.14
CA ILE A 91 -17.94 15.62 5.57
C ILE A 91 -17.84 15.28 7.06
N ASP A 92 -16.97 14.35 7.39
CA ASP A 92 -16.65 13.99 8.77
C ASP A 92 -15.23 14.48 9.08
N GLU A 93 -15.08 15.25 10.16
CA GLU A 93 -13.80 15.83 10.55
C GLU A 93 -12.93 14.79 11.26
N GLN A 94 -11.90 14.30 10.58
CA GLN A 94 -10.84 13.55 11.23
C GLN A 94 -9.68 14.46 11.60
N ARG A 95 -9.49 14.71 12.90
CA ARG A 95 -8.32 15.45 13.39
C ARG A 95 -7.08 14.56 13.32
N GLN A 96 -6.16 14.92 12.43
CA GLN A 96 -4.80 14.37 12.41
C GLN A 96 -3.80 15.46 12.75
N ARG A 97 -2.82 15.13 13.59
CA ARG A 97 -1.69 16.01 13.90
C ARG A 97 -0.69 15.91 12.75
N LEU A 98 -0.54 17.00 12.01
CA LEU A 98 0.41 17.11 10.90
C LEU A 98 1.51 18.10 11.29
N GLU A 99 2.76 17.69 11.09
CA GLU A 99 3.92 18.57 11.19
C GLU A 99 4.26 19.10 9.80
N MET A 100 4.10 20.41 9.59
CA MET A 100 4.57 21.09 8.39
C MET A 100 5.77 21.96 8.77
N ASN A 101 6.94 21.68 8.20
CA ASN A 101 8.18 22.47 8.40
C ASN A 101 8.52 22.75 9.88
N GLY A 102 8.31 21.79 10.78
CA GLY A 102 8.61 21.94 12.21
C GLY A 102 7.61 22.78 13.01
N ILE A 103 6.49 23.20 12.40
CA ILE A 103 5.40 23.88 13.10
C ILE A 103 4.28 22.87 13.36
N MET A 104 3.99 22.68 14.65
CA MET A 104 2.92 21.83 15.15
C MET A 104 1.61 22.61 15.10
N PHE A 105 0.78 22.37 14.09
CA PHE A 105 -0.58 22.90 14.09
C PHE A 105 -1.52 21.89 14.74
N GLY A 106 -1.87 22.14 15.99
CA GLY A 106 -3.10 21.63 16.59
C GLY A 106 -4.16 22.72 16.49
N LEU A 107 -5.20 22.51 15.68
CA LEU A 107 -6.38 23.38 15.73
C LEU A 107 -7.17 23.03 17.00
N GLN A 108 -7.36 24.02 17.88
CA GLN A 108 -8.25 23.96 19.05
C GLN A 108 -9.68 23.77 18.59
#